data_AF-A0A924E910-F1
#
_entry.id   AF-A0A924E910-F1
#
_cell.length_a   1.000
_cell.length_b   1.000
_cell.length_c   1.000
_cell.angle_alpha   90.00
_cell.angle_beta   90.00
_cell.angle_gamma   90.00
#
_symmetry.space_group_name_H-M   'P 1'
#
loop_
_entity.id
_entity.type
_entity.pdbx_description
1 polymer ?
#
loop_
_entity_poly.entity_id
_entity_poly.type
_entity_poly.pdbx_seq_one_letter_code
_entity_poly.pdbx_strand_id
1 'polypeptide(L)'
;FVVWSSSVAILPFMALSLTFDDPSLRWRWLDARPSSWLAGAYLGWVATVLGYSLWTGLLKRHPANRVAPFSLGVPVVGLAAGVGILGEVITPWQWAGIAMVVAALVCVMLGGRFNAVNRPRP
;
A
#
# COMPACT_ATOMS: atom_id res chain seq x y z
N PHE A 1 3.53 1.39 21.20
CA PHE A 1 4.25 2.35 20.34
C PHE A 1 3.35 2.92 19.23
N VAL A 2 2.68 2.07 18.43
CA VAL A 2 1.86 2.48 17.26
C VAL A 2 0.76 3.51 17.57
N VAL A 3 0.04 3.38 18.68
CA VAL A 3 -1.09 4.29 19.01
C VAL A 3 -0.62 5.73 19.21
N TRP A 4 0.51 5.93 19.90
CA TRP A 4 1.05 7.27 20.18
C TRP A 4 1.61 7.93 18.91
N SER A 5 2.26 7.16 18.03
CA SER A 5 2.72 7.67 16.73
C SER A 5 1.56 8.07 15.80
N SER A 6 0.42 7.37 15.87
CA SER A 6 -0.76 7.74 15.09
C SER A 6 -1.32 9.09 15.51
N SER A 7 -1.36 9.39 16.82
CA SER A 7 -1.77 10.72 17.30
C SER A 7 -0.82 11.83 16.85
N VAL A 8 0.48 11.56 16.88
CA VAL A 8 1.49 12.51 16.38
C VAL A 8 1.32 12.76 14.89
N ALA A 9 0.90 11.77 14.08
CA ALA A 9 0.68 11.93 12.64
C ALA A 9 -0.55 12.79 12.29
N ILE A 10 -1.56 12.86 13.16
CA ILE A 10 -2.76 13.68 12.91
C ILE A 10 -2.38 15.17 12.76
N LEU A 11 -1.55 15.69 13.65
CA LEU A 11 -1.15 17.10 13.65
C LEU A 11 -0.45 17.55 12.35
N PRO A 12 0.60 16.88 11.84
CA PRO A 12 1.25 17.26 10.59
C PRO A 12 0.32 17.05 9.39
N PHE A 13 -0.52 16.01 9.35
CA PHE A 13 -1.48 15.86 8.25
C PHE A 13 -2.54 16.97 8.26
N MET A 14 -3.02 17.37 9.44
CA MET A 14 -3.96 18.48 9.59
C MET A 14 -3.31 19.82 9.23
N ALA A 15 -2.06 20.05 9.66
CA ALA A 15 -1.29 21.23 9.26
C ALA A 15 -1.09 21.30 7.74
N LEU A 16 -0.68 20.19 7.12
CA LEU A 16 -0.50 20.08 5.67
C LEU A 16 -1.82 20.35 4.92
N SER A 17 -2.93 19.74 5.34
CA SER A 17 -4.24 19.98 4.74
C SER A 17 -4.64 21.46 4.86
N LEU A 18 -4.41 22.10 6.01
CA LEU A 18 -4.71 23.52 6.17
C LEU A 18 -3.83 24.42 5.29
N THR A 19 -2.57 24.05 5.03
CA THR A 19 -1.66 24.84 4.18
C THR A 19 -1.85 24.63 2.69
N PHE A 20 -2.21 23.41 2.25
CA PHE A 20 -2.23 23.03 0.83
C PHE A 20 -3.63 22.84 0.24
N ASP A 21 -4.62 22.41 1.04
CA ASP A 21 -5.97 22.22 0.53
C ASP A 21 -6.73 23.55 0.46
N ASP A 22 -7.57 23.66 -0.56
CA ASP A 22 -8.45 24.81 -0.77
C ASP A 22 -9.32 25.07 0.47
N PRO A 23 -9.48 26.34 0.92
CA PRO A 23 -10.25 26.64 2.13
C PRO A 23 -11.69 26.12 2.10
N SER A 24 -12.28 25.99 0.91
CA SER A 24 -13.63 25.45 0.69
C SER A 24 -13.75 23.95 0.96
N LEU A 25 -12.64 23.20 0.92
CA LEU A 25 -12.62 21.75 1.10
C LEU A 25 -12.42 21.33 2.57
N ARG A 26 -11.86 22.21 3.40
CA ARG A 26 -11.41 21.91 4.78
C ARG A 26 -12.48 21.29 5.68
N TRP A 27 -13.75 21.61 5.45
CA TRP A 27 -14.88 21.16 6.29
C TRP A 27 -15.79 20.15 5.58
N ARG A 28 -15.52 19.79 4.31
CA ARG A 28 -16.39 18.89 3.54
C ARG A 28 -16.49 17.47 4.08
N TRP A 29 -15.57 17.08 4.96
CA TRP A 29 -15.63 15.79 5.65
C TRP A 29 -16.82 15.70 6.61
N LEU A 30 -17.38 16.83 7.07
CA LEU A 30 -18.62 16.87 7.86
C LEU A 30 -19.83 16.40 7.04
N ASP A 31 -19.82 16.65 5.73
CA ASP A 31 -20.86 16.22 4.79
C ASP A 31 -20.56 14.86 4.15
N ALA A 32 -19.53 14.15 4.64
CA ALA A 32 -19.16 12.86 4.08
C ALA A 32 -20.27 11.82 4.29
N ARG A 33 -20.54 11.05 3.23
CA ARG A 33 -21.53 9.97 3.28
C ARG A 33 -21.13 8.92 4.33
N PRO A 34 -22.09 8.23 4.96
CA PRO A 34 -21.80 7.14 5.89
C PRO A 34 -20.90 6.05 5.29
N SER A 35 -21.00 5.80 3.98
CA SER A 35 -20.13 4.88 3.26
C SER A 35 -18.65 5.26 3.32
N SER A 36 -18.33 6.56 3.31
CA SER A 36 -16.94 7.05 3.40
C SER A 36 -16.35 6.78 4.78
N TRP A 37 -17.14 6.97 5.83
CA TRP A 37 -16.75 6.61 7.20
C TRP A 37 -16.55 5.11 7.36
N LEU A 38 -17.46 4.30 6.80
CA LEU A 38 -17.32 2.85 6.78
C LEU A 38 -16.06 2.40 6.03
N ALA A 39 -15.75 3.01 4.88
CA ALA A 39 -14.52 2.73 4.13
C ALA A 39 -13.27 3.07 4.96
N GLY A 40 -13.28 4.22 5.65
CA GLY A 40 -12.21 4.61 6.57
C GLY A 40 -12.02 3.63 7.73
N ALA A 41 -13.12 3.20 8.36
CA ALA A 41 -13.10 2.19 9.42
C ALA A 41 -12.60 0.82 8.92
N TYR A 42 -13.03 0.40 7.73
CA TYR A 42 -12.56 -0.81 7.08
C TYR A 42 -11.06 -0.77 6.82
N LEU A 43 -10.54 0.33 6.24
CA LEU A 43 -9.11 0.49 5.98
C LEU A 43 -8.29 0.57 7.28
N GLY A 44 -8.75 1.37 8.25
CA GLY A 44 -8.05 1.62 9.50
C GLY A 44 -8.00 0.41 10.42
N TRP A 45 -9.10 -0.33 10.56
CA TRP A 45 -9.15 -1.51 11.45
C TRP A 45 -9.02 -2.82 10.69
N VAL A 46 -9.95 -3.11 9.78
CA VAL A 46 -10.04 -4.45 9.17
C VAL A 46 -8.82 -4.74 8.31
N ALA A 47 -8.50 -3.86 7.36
CA ALA A 47 -7.36 -4.04 6.48
C ALA A 47 -6.02 -4.05 7.25
N THR A 48 -5.89 -3.20 8.27
CA THR A 48 -4.68 -3.15 9.12
C THR A 48 -4.53 -4.41 9.96
N VAL A 49 -5.57 -4.85 10.68
CA VAL A 49 -5.51 -6.06 11.51
C VAL A 49 -5.25 -7.29 10.66
N LEU A 50 -5.97 -7.44 9.54
CA LEU A 50 -5.77 -8.57 8.63
C LEU A 50 -4.36 -8.53 8.01
N GLY A 51 -3.93 -7.37 7.51
CA GLY A 51 -2.61 -7.19 6.91
C GLY A 51 -1.49 -7.54 7.89
N TYR A 52 -1.52 -6.99 9.10
CA TYR A 52 -0.53 -7.31 10.13
C TYR A 52 -0.61 -8.77 10.57
N SER A 53 -1.80 -9.34 10.70
CA SER A 53 -1.97 -10.75 11.13
C SER A 53 -1.41 -11.72 10.09
N LEU A 54 -1.70 -11.50 8.80
CA LEU A 54 -1.15 -12.27 7.68
C LEU A 54 0.37 -12.10 7.59
N TRP A 55 0.86 -10.86 7.66
CA TRP A 55 2.29 -10.56 7.58
C TRP A 55 3.09 -11.20 8.72
N THR A 56 2.63 -11.01 9.97
CA THR A 56 3.29 -11.60 11.14
C THR A 56 3.16 -13.13 11.14
N GLY A 57 2.04 -13.68 10.67
CA GLY A 57 1.88 -15.12 10.47
C GLY A 57 2.87 -15.70 9.46
N LEU A 58 3.12 -15.01 8.34
CA LEU A 58 4.10 -15.39 7.33
C LEU A 58 5.53 -15.33 7.89
N LEU A 59 5.88 -14.26 8.61
CA LEU A 59 7.21 -14.11 9.21
C LEU A 59 7.50 -15.17 10.29
N LYS A 60 6.47 -15.69 10.98
CA LYS A 60 6.64 -16.81 11.91
C LYS A 60 6.96 -18.13 11.21
N ARG A 61 6.52 -18.33 9.97
CA ARG A 61 6.66 -19.59 9.21
C ARG A 61 7.77 -19.57 8.17
N HIS A 62 8.15 -18.38 7.70
CA HIS A 62 9.15 -18.19 6.67
C HIS A 62 10.14 -17.06 7.03
N PRO A 63 11.43 -17.22 6.69
CA PRO A 63 12.41 -16.16 6.91
C PRO A 63 12.02 -14.89 6.14
N ALA A 64 12.21 -13.73 6.76
CA ALA A 64 11.78 -12.42 6.24
C ALA A 64 12.22 -12.17 4.79
N ASN A 65 13.40 -12.66 4.41
CA ASN A 65 13.96 -12.49 3.08
C ASN A 65 13.15 -13.17 1.96
N ARG A 66 12.33 -14.19 2.28
CA ARG A 66 11.41 -14.81 1.32
C ARG A 66 10.07 -14.08 1.22
N VAL A 67 9.68 -13.35 2.26
CA VAL A 67 8.37 -12.68 2.33
C VAL A 67 8.45 -11.26 1.75
N ALA A 68 9.60 -10.59 1.91
CA ALA A 68 9.82 -9.23 1.43
C ALA A 68 9.50 -8.99 -0.07
N PRO A 69 9.83 -9.89 -1.01
CA PRO A 69 9.50 -9.69 -2.42
C PRO A 69 7.99 -9.71 -2.72
N PHE A 70 7.17 -10.34 -1.89
CA PHE A 70 5.72 -10.39 -2.11
C PHE A 70 5.05 -9.02 -1.94
N SER A 71 5.65 -8.11 -1.14
CA SER A 71 5.14 -6.74 -0.98
C SER A 71 5.17 -5.94 -2.29
N LEU A 72 6.04 -6.31 -3.23
CA LEU A 72 6.09 -5.69 -4.56
C LEU A 72 4.89 -6.08 -5.44
N GLY A 73 4.17 -7.15 -5.08
CA GLY A 73 2.94 -7.57 -5.76
C GLY A 73 1.70 -6.79 -5.32
N VAL A 74 1.75 -6.07 -4.18
CA VAL A 74 0.64 -5.25 -3.66
C VAL A 74 0.06 -4.29 -4.71
N PRO A 75 0.85 -3.47 -5.44
CA PRO A 75 0.30 -2.58 -6.45
C PRO A 75 -0.40 -3.31 -7.58
N VAL A 76 0.11 -4.48 -8.01
CA VAL A 76 -0.50 -5.30 -9.08
C VAL A 76 -1.87 -5.81 -8.63
N VAL A 77 -1.97 -6.32 -7.40
CA VAL A 77 -3.24 -6.78 -6.82
C VAL A 77 -4.22 -5.61 -6.67
N GLY A 78 -3.74 -4.45 -6.20
CA GLY A 78 -4.55 -3.24 -6.08
C GLY A 78 -5.15 -2.80 -7.41
N LEU A 79 -4.35 -2.78 -8.48
CA LEU A 79 -4.80 -2.47 -9.83
C LEU A 79 -5.81 -3.49 -10.38
N ALA A 80 -5.53 -4.79 -10.19
CA ALA A 80 -6.44 -5.84 -10.60
C ALA A 80 -7.80 -5.73 -9.88
N ALA A 81 -7.78 -5.39 -8.60
CA ALA A 81 -8.99 -5.13 -7.83
C ALA A 81 -9.71 -3.85 -8.28
N GLY A 82 -8.99 -2.76 -8.57
CA GLY A 82 -9.58 -1.52 -9.08
C GLY A 82 -10.30 -1.71 -10.40
N VAL A 83 -9.68 -2.43 -11.34
CA VAL A 83 -10.28 -2.72 -12.65
C VAL A 83 -11.41 -3.75 -12.54
N GLY A 84 -11.17 -4.85 -11.81
CA GLY A 84 -12.10 -5.98 -11.77
C GLY A 84 -13.29 -5.79 -10.82
N ILE A 85 -13.10 -5.12 -9.69
CA ILE A 85 -14.13 -4.96 -8.64
C ILE A 85 -14.76 -3.56 -8.71
N LEU A 86 -13.94 -2.50 -8.85
CA LEU A 86 -14.43 -1.12 -8.89
C LEU A 86 -14.81 -0.66 -10.31
N GLY A 87 -14.38 -1.37 -11.36
CA GLY A 87 -14.66 -1.00 -12.74
C GLY A 87 -13.88 0.24 -13.20
N GLU A 88 -12.73 0.53 -12.59
CA GLU A 88 -11.92 1.70 -12.94
C GLU A 88 -11.35 1.57 -14.37
N VAL A 89 -11.50 2.64 -15.15
CA VAL A 89 -10.92 2.73 -16.50
C VAL A 89 -9.50 3.25 -16.40
N ILE A 90 -8.54 2.43 -16.84
CA ILE A 90 -7.12 2.79 -16.81
C ILE A 90 -6.82 3.79 -17.94
N THR A 91 -6.36 4.97 -17.56
CA THR A 91 -5.90 5.99 -18.50
C THR A 91 -4.54 5.62 -19.13
N PRO A 92 -4.19 6.16 -20.32
CA PRO A 92 -2.91 5.85 -20.97
C PRO A 92 -1.67 6.14 -20.11
N TRP A 93 -1.70 7.19 -19.30
CA TRP A 93 -0.60 7.51 -18.37
C TRP A 93 -0.49 6.53 -17.20
N GLN A 94 -1.63 6.02 -16.70
CA GLN A 94 -1.61 4.98 -15.69
C GLN A 94 -1.00 3.69 -16.24
N TRP A 95 -1.23 3.35 -17.52
CA TRP A 95 -0.55 2.22 -18.17
C TRP A 95 0.98 2.33 -18.14
N ALA A 96 1.54 3.53 -18.36
CA ALA A 96 2.98 3.75 -18.23
C ALA A 96 3.46 3.50 -16.79
N GLY A 97 2.70 3.94 -15.79
CA GLY A 97 2.96 3.64 -14.38
C GLY A 97 2.91 2.15 -14.07
N ILE A 98 1.90 1.44 -14.60
CA ILE A 98 1.75 -0.03 -14.45
C ILE A 98 2.97 -0.73 -15.04
N ALA A 99 3.37 -0.37 -16.26
CA ALA A 99 4.54 -0.94 -16.92
C ALA A 99 5.81 -0.73 -16.09
N MET A 100 5.99 0.47 -15.51
CA MET A 100 7.14 0.78 -14.65
C MET A 100 7.14 -0.05 -13.36
N VAL A 101 5.99 -0.22 -12.71
CA VAL A 101 5.86 -1.07 -11.51
C VAL A 101 6.16 -2.54 -11.83
N VAL A 102 5.63 -3.06 -12.94
CA VAL A 102 5.88 -4.43 -13.39
C VAL A 102 7.38 -4.62 -13.71
N ALA A 103 8.00 -3.68 -14.42
CA ALA A 103 9.43 -3.72 -14.71
C ALA A 103 10.28 -3.72 -13.42
N ALA A 104 9.96 -2.86 -12.46
CA ALA A 104 10.64 -2.83 -11.17
C ALA A 104 10.50 -4.16 -10.40
N LEU A 105 9.28 -4.72 -10.37
CA LEU A 105 9.01 -6.03 -9.75
C LEU A 105 9.85 -7.14 -10.40
N VAL A 106 9.89 -7.19 -11.73
CA VAL A 106 10.69 -8.16 -12.49
C VAL A 106 12.18 -8.01 -12.19
N CYS A 107 12.70 -6.78 -12.17
CA CYS A 107 14.10 -6.50 -11.81
C CYS A 107 14.44 -6.98 -10.40
N VAL A 108 13.59 -6.71 -9.40
CA VAL A 108 13.86 -7.13 -8.02
C VAL A 108 13.74 -8.65 -7.86
N MET A 109 12.75 -9.27 -8.49
CA MET A 109 12.59 -10.74 -8.45
C MET A 109 13.73 -11.48 -9.14
N LEU A 110 14.19 -10.99 -10.30
CA LEU A 110 15.30 -11.61 -11.05
C LEU A 110 16.66 -11.29 -10.46
N GLY A 111 16.88 -10.08 -9.93
CA GLY A 111 18.14 -9.67 -9.28
C GLY A 111 18.50 -10.55 -8.08
N GLY A 112 17.50 -11.00 -7.31
CA GLY A 112 17.69 -11.97 -6.23
C GLY A 112 18.17 -13.35 -6.71
N ARG A 113 17.76 -13.79 -7.92
CA ARG A 113 18.22 -15.05 -8.53
C ARG A 113 19.65 -14.96 -9.04
N PHE A 114 20.04 -13.84 -9.66
CA PHE A 114 21.42 -13.63 -10.13
C PHE A 114 22.44 -13.59 -8.98
N ASN A 115 22.08 -13.00 -7.83
CA ASN A 115 22.98 -12.92 -6.67
C ASN A 115 23.11 -14.25 -5.90
N ALA A 116 22.14 -15.17 -6.05
CA ALA A 116 22.20 -16.51 -5.46
C ALA A 116 23.08 -17.48 -6.27
N VAL A 117 23.21 -17.26 -7.58
CA VAL A 117 24.07 -18.06 -8.47
C VAL A 117 25.56 -17.74 -8.29
N ASN A 118 25.90 -16.52 -7.87
CA ASN A 118 27.28 -16.05 -7.75
C ASN A 118 27.95 -16.27 -6.39
N ARG A 119 27.34 -17.00 -5.44
CA ARG A 119 28.01 -17.33 -4.17
C ARG A 119 28.98 -18.49 -4.38
N PRO A 120 30.30 -18.30 -4.19
CA PRO A 120 31.23 -19.42 -4.12
C PRO A 120 30.81 -20.32 -2.95
N ARG A 121 30.65 -21.62 -3.24
CA ARG A 121 30.39 -22.63 -2.20
C ARG A 121 31.63 -22.70 -1.29
N PRO A 122 31.49 -22.75 0.05
CA PRO A 122 32.59 -23.03 0.94
C PRO A 122 33.12 -24.45 0.74
#